data_AF-A0A8T3XVK6-F1
#
_entry.id   AF-A0A8T3XVK6-F1
#
_cell.length_a   1.000
_cell.length_b   1.000
_cell.length_c   1.000
_cell.angle_alpha   90.00
_cell.angle_beta   90.00
_cell.angle_gamma   90.00
#
_symmetry.space_group_name_H-M   'P 1'
#
loop_
_entity.id
_entity.type
_entity.pdbx_description
1 polymer ?
#
loop_
_entity_poly.entity_id
_entity_poly.type
_entity_poly.pdbx_seq_one_letter_code
_entity_poly.pdbx_strand_id
1 'polypeptide(L)'
;MRTKIILIVLLIGLIVGLLALTPIGKNLTGGVNVVPGLSGLLTFGPQEYFQMQLVAKKDAFAGKSFELFNTSLHLNGVCIGSVYVFGANIGKEGRCDIVIEGVRGKLEYSAIDTIEATLEADQVTLDGVVIVPGNDKKVIFSVVPTELYISNYKSNLVSLPSVTGEVKRFKPEGNVDQVKTLTNEKVEISSYAGNVRLLSIDIVLSGAATKVNWFS
;
A
#
# COMPACT_ATOMS: atom_id res chain seq x y z
N MET A 1 37.80 28.81 36.91
CA MET A 1 36.44 29.03 36.37
C MET A 1 36.11 28.14 35.17
N ARG A 2 37.02 27.91 34.22
CA ARG A 2 36.77 27.13 32.98
C ARG A 2 36.36 25.66 33.21
N THR A 3 36.93 24.98 34.20
CA THR A 3 36.60 23.57 34.52
C THR A 3 35.19 23.38 35.09
N LYS A 4 34.64 24.37 35.80
CA LYS A 4 33.26 24.31 36.33
C LYS A 4 32.20 24.41 35.21
N ILE A 5 32.49 25.19 34.17
CA ILE A 5 31.59 25.37 33.02
C ILE A 5 31.53 24.08 32.18
N ILE A 6 32.69 23.44 31.94
CA ILE A 6 32.76 22.17 31.19
C ILE A 6 31.96 21.08 31.91
N LEU A 7 32.07 21.00 33.25
CA LEU A 7 31.33 20.04 34.06
C LEU A 7 29.82 20.27 34.00
N ILE A 8 29.37 21.52 33.99
CA ILE A 8 27.94 21.87 33.88
C ILE A 8 27.38 21.49 32.50
N VAL A 9 28.13 21.74 31.42
CA VAL A 9 27.72 21.34 30.06
C VAL A 9 27.64 19.82 29.92
N LEU A 10 28.60 19.09 30.50
CA LEU A 10 28.58 17.62 30.52
C LEU A 10 27.41 17.08 31.34
N LEU A 11 27.09 17.71 32.48
CA LEU A 11 25.97 17.31 33.33
C LEU A 11 24.62 17.54 32.63
N ILE A 12 24.45 18.68 31.94
CA ILE A 12 23.24 18.97 31.17
C ILE A 12 23.12 17.98 30.00
N GLY A 13 24.21 17.70 29.29
CA GLY A 13 24.21 16.69 28.22
C GLY A 13 23.83 15.29 28.72
N LEU A 14 24.31 14.90 29.91
CA LEU A 14 23.99 13.62 30.53
C LEU A 14 22.51 13.56 30.95
N ILE A 15 21.98 14.64 31.54
CA ILE A 15 20.57 14.73 31.95
C ILE A 15 19.63 14.69 30.73
N VAL A 16 19.97 15.38 29.65
CA VAL A 16 19.20 15.34 28.39
C VAL A 16 19.27 13.95 27.74
N GLY A 17 20.44 13.30 27.75
CA GLY A 17 20.60 11.93 27.27
C GLY A 17 19.80 10.90 28.08
N LEU A 18 19.77 11.05 29.41
CA LEU A 18 18.95 10.22 30.29
C LEU A 18 17.45 10.47 30.10
N LEU A 19 17.03 11.72 29.91
CA LEU A 19 15.63 12.06 29.63
C LEU A 19 15.13 11.42 28.33
N ALA A 20 15.95 11.38 27.27
CA ALA A 20 15.62 10.73 26.00
C ALA A 20 15.38 9.21 26.12
N LEU A 21 15.94 8.56 27.16
CA LEU A 21 15.74 7.14 27.44
C LEU A 21 14.46 6.87 28.26
N THR A 22 13.89 7.89 28.89
CA THR A 22 12.64 7.76 29.65
C THR A 22 11.41 7.80 28.71
N PRO A 23 10.26 7.22 29.14
CA PRO A 23 9.01 7.28 28.38
C PRO A 23 8.57 8.72 28.05
N ILE A 24 8.92 9.68 28.92
CA ILE A 24 8.58 11.11 28.79
C ILE A 24 9.41 11.76 27.66
N GLY A 25 10.71 11.42 27.54
CA GLY A 25 11.55 11.94 26.45
C GLY A 25 11.22 11.36 25.09
N LYS A 26 10.75 10.10 25.02
CA LYS A 26 10.27 9.47 23.78
C LYS A 26 9.01 10.14 23.22
N ASN A 27 8.18 10.74 24.07
CA ASN A 27 6.99 11.48 23.65
C ASN A 27 7.29 12.89 23.12
N LEU A 28 8.47 13.47 23.44
CA LEU A 28 8.84 14.83 23.01
C LEU A 28 9.55 14.86 21.64
N THR A 29 10.06 13.74 21.15
CA THR A 29 10.86 13.69 19.89
C THR A 29 10.12 13.11 18.69
N GLY A 30 8.81 12.86 18.77
CA GLY A 30 8.05 12.29 17.64
C GLY A 30 8.61 10.92 17.23
N GLY A 31 8.40 9.92 18.09
CA GLY A 31 9.14 8.66 18.13
C GLY A 31 9.21 7.87 16.81
N VAL A 32 10.25 8.12 16.04
CA VAL A 32 10.89 7.10 15.21
C VAL A 32 11.68 6.19 16.14
N ASN A 33 11.27 4.94 16.31
CA ASN A 33 12.05 3.97 17.08
C ASN A 33 13.26 3.55 16.25
N VAL A 34 14.40 4.18 16.51
CA VAL A 34 15.71 3.71 16.03
C VAL A 34 16.14 2.56 16.93
N VAL A 35 16.19 1.34 16.41
CA VAL A 35 16.81 0.21 17.11
C VAL A 35 18.33 0.45 17.10
N PRO A 36 18.99 0.63 18.26
CA PRO A 36 20.43 0.86 18.28
C PRO A 36 21.15 -0.45 17.88
N GLY A 37 21.81 -0.45 16.73
CA GLY A 37 22.66 -1.58 16.29
C GLY A 37 22.47 -2.04 14.84
N LEU A 38 21.45 -1.56 14.12
CA LEU A 38 21.23 -1.82 12.69
C LEU A 38 21.02 -0.50 11.97
N SER A 39 22.08 0.04 11.36
CA SER A 39 21.97 1.19 10.46
C SER A 39 21.01 0.86 9.32
N GLY A 40 19.82 1.48 9.33
CA GLY A 40 18.89 1.51 8.20
C GLY A 40 17.50 0.94 8.43
N LEU A 41 17.22 0.25 9.54
CA LEU A 41 15.87 -0.29 9.79
C LEU A 41 15.08 0.64 10.71
N LEU A 42 14.18 1.42 10.10
CA LEU A 42 13.19 2.22 10.81
C LEU A 42 11.81 1.56 10.61
N THR A 43 11.03 1.45 11.69
CA THR A 43 9.82 0.63 11.70
C THR A 43 8.66 1.30 12.41
N PHE A 44 7.45 1.06 11.89
CA PHE A 44 6.22 1.19 12.67
C PHE A 44 5.84 -0.17 13.25
N GLY A 45 5.83 -0.28 14.58
CA GLY A 45 5.36 -1.47 15.32
C GLY A 45 6.39 -2.60 15.46
N PRO A 46 6.25 -3.40 16.53
CA PRO A 46 5.61 -4.69 16.29
C PRO A 46 4.46 -4.97 17.27
N GLN A 47 3.54 -5.86 16.84
CA GLN A 47 2.65 -6.72 17.63
C GLN A 47 1.12 -6.46 17.60
N GLU A 48 0.63 -5.26 17.29
CA GLU A 48 -0.81 -5.02 17.10
C GLU A 48 -1.11 -4.40 15.74
N TYR A 49 -2.27 -4.74 15.17
CA TYR A 49 -2.74 -4.10 13.94
C TYR A 49 -2.91 -2.60 14.19
N PHE A 50 -2.31 -1.78 13.33
CA PHE A 50 -2.52 -0.34 13.32
C PHE A 50 -3.02 0.12 11.95
N GLN A 51 -3.81 1.18 11.95
CA GLN A 51 -4.28 1.80 10.71
C GLN A 51 -3.15 2.60 10.07
N MET A 52 -3.00 2.44 8.77
CA MET A 52 -1.96 3.10 7.98
C MET A 52 -2.47 3.52 6.61
N GLN A 53 -1.75 4.45 6.00
CA GLN A 53 -1.89 4.82 4.60
C GLN A 53 -0.51 4.93 3.97
N LEU A 54 -0.29 4.26 2.86
CA LEU A 54 0.85 4.50 1.98
C LEU A 54 0.32 5.21 0.74
N VAL A 55 0.90 6.35 0.40
CA VAL A 55 0.75 7.00 -0.90
C VAL A 55 2.09 6.86 -1.61
N ALA A 56 2.10 6.27 -2.79
CA ALA A 56 3.31 6.01 -3.57
C ALA A 56 3.05 6.22 -5.05
N LYS A 57 4.05 6.64 -5.81
CA LYS A 57 3.95 6.71 -7.28
C LYS A 57 3.62 5.32 -7.85
N LYS A 58 2.76 5.27 -8.87
CA LYS A 58 2.35 4.01 -9.51
C LYS A 58 3.53 3.16 -10.00
N ASP A 59 4.63 3.79 -10.39
CA ASP A 59 5.88 3.12 -10.83
C ASP A 59 6.47 2.20 -9.75
N ALA A 60 6.22 2.46 -8.46
CA ALA A 60 6.64 1.58 -7.37
C ALA A 60 5.99 0.18 -7.44
N PHE A 61 4.87 0.07 -8.16
CA PHE A 61 4.09 -1.14 -8.37
C PHE A 61 4.30 -1.77 -9.75
N ALA A 62 5.18 -1.22 -10.59
CA ALA A 62 5.54 -1.80 -11.87
C ALA A 62 6.04 -3.25 -11.71
N GLY A 63 5.44 -4.17 -12.46
CA GLY A 63 5.73 -5.60 -12.40
C GLY A 63 5.20 -6.31 -11.15
N LYS A 64 4.30 -5.67 -10.36
CA LYS A 64 3.71 -6.30 -9.18
C LYS A 64 2.45 -7.07 -9.52
N SER A 65 2.30 -8.19 -8.83
CA SER A 65 1.09 -9.00 -8.86
C SER A 65 0.33 -8.85 -7.55
N PHE A 66 -0.99 -8.77 -7.66
CA PHE A 66 -1.95 -8.75 -6.57
C PHE A 66 -2.72 -10.07 -6.63
N GLU A 67 -2.58 -10.87 -5.58
CA GLU A 67 -3.42 -12.04 -5.39
C GLU A 67 -4.73 -11.61 -4.72
N LEU A 68 -5.83 -11.88 -5.41
CA LEU A 68 -7.16 -11.46 -5.03
C LEU A 68 -7.94 -12.66 -4.50
N PHE A 69 -8.61 -12.48 -3.37
CA PHE A 69 -9.46 -13.49 -2.78
C PHE A 69 -10.71 -12.88 -2.16
N ASN A 70 -11.86 -13.13 -2.78
CA ASN A 70 -13.15 -12.61 -2.37
C ASN A 70 -13.15 -11.07 -2.21
N THR A 71 -12.57 -10.39 -3.20
CA THR A 71 -12.45 -8.92 -3.25
C THR A 71 -13.41 -8.34 -4.29
N SER A 72 -13.72 -7.05 -4.18
CA SER A 72 -14.34 -6.30 -5.29
C SER A 72 -13.25 -5.52 -6.02
N LEU A 73 -13.35 -5.48 -7.34
CA LEU A 73 -12.46 -4.74 -8.22
C LEU A 73 -13.31 -3.75 -9.03
N HIS A 74 -12.94 -2.48 -9.01
CA HIS A 74 -13.46 -1.48 -9.93
C HIS A 74 -12.28 -0.88 -10.70
N LEU A 75 -12.43 -0.78 -12.01
CA LEU A 75 -11.41 -0.37 -12.92
C LEU A 75 -12.02 0.51 -14.00
N ASN A 76 -11.47 1.72 -14.16
CA ASN A 76 -11.78 2.60 -15.27
C ASN A 76 -10.50 2.81 -16.10
N GLY A 77 -10.63 2.82 -17.43
CA GLY A 77 -9.47 3.06 -18.28
C GLY A 77 -9.73 2.78 -19.75
N VAL A 78 -8.67 2.37 -20.44
CA VAL A 78 -8.70 1.98 -21.85
C VAL A 78 -8.43 0.49 -21.96
N CYS A 79 -9.45 -0.27 -22.37
CA CYS A 79 -9.31 -1.68 -22.70
C CYS A 79 -8.48 -1.83 -23.98
N ILE A 80 -7.46 -2.67 -23.90
CA ILE A 80 -6.57 -2.98 -25.01
C ILE A 80 -6.76 -4.45 -25.41
N GLY A 81 -7.37 -4.66 -26.58
CA GLY A 81 -7.65 -5.99 -27.12
C GLY A 81 -8.94 -6.64 -26.60
N SER A 82 -8.95 -7.97 -26.57
CA SER A 82 -10.16 -8.73 -26.24
C SER A 82 -10.39 -8.85 -24.74
N VAL A 83 -11.59 -8.49 -24.30
CA VAL A 83 -12.10 -8.74 -22.95
C VAL A 83 -12.92 -10.02 -22.98
N TYR A 84 -12.53 -11.01 -22.21
CA TYR A 84 -13.27 -12.27 -22.07
C TYR A 84 -14.02 -12.27 -20.74
N VAL A 85 -15.32 -12.49 -20.78
CA VAL A 85 -16.18 -12.60 -19.59
C VAL A 85 -16.96 -13.89 -19.70
N PHE A 86 -16.73 -14.81 -18.76
CA PHE A 86 -17.45 -16.08 -18.62
C PHE A 86 -17.50 -16.90 -19.91
N GLY A 87 -16.36 -17.01 -20.58
CA GLY A 87 -16.19 -17.77 -21.83
C GLY A 87 -16.56 -17.02 -23.11
N ALA A 88 -17.16 -15.83 -23.02
CA ALA A 88 -17.49 -15.00 -24.17
C ALA A 88 -16.44 -13.92 -24.41
N ASN A 89 -15.97 -13.78 -25.65
CA ASN A 89 -15.20 -12.61 -26.06
C ASN A 89 -16.16 -11.44 -26.33
N ILE A 90 -16.04 -10.38 -25.54
CA ILE A 90 -16.88 -9.17 -25.66
C ILE A 90 -16.29 -8.16 -26.65
N GLY A 91 -15.03 -8.33 -27.08
CA GLY A 91 -14.41 -7.52 -28.12
C GLY A 91 -14.45 -6.02 -27.81
N LYS A 92 -13.92 -5.62 -26.65
CA LYS A 92 -13.97 -4.23 -26.17
C LYS A 92 -12.63 -3.52 -26.34
N GLU A 93 -12.57 -2.59 -27.29
CA GLU A 93 -11.43 -1.66 -27.43
C GLU A 93 -11.86 -0.24 -27.07
N GLY A 94 -10.95 0.52 -26.46
CA GLY A 94 -11.19 1.91 -26.07
C GLY A 94 -11.65 2.05 -24.62
N ARG A 95 -12.35 3.14 -24.30
CA ARG A 95 -12.76 3.43 -22.92
C ARG A 95 -13.67 2.33 -22.39
N CYS A 96 -13.37 1.84 -21.20
CA CYS A 96 -14.16 0.84 -20.51
C CYS A 96 -14.24 1.11 -19.00
N ASP A 97 -15.35 0.69 -18.41
CA ASP A 97 -15.60 0.65 -16.98
C ASP A 97 -15.93 -0.79 -16.58
N ILE A 98 -15.11 -1.38 -15.71
CA ILE A 98 -15.23 -2.77 -15.29
C ILE A 98 -15.38 -2.82 -13.77
N VAL A 99 -16.50 -3.34 -13.30
CA VAL A 99 -16.72 -3.69 -11.89
C VAL A 99 -16.83 -5.20 -11.79
N ILE A 100 -16.09 -5.82 -10.87
CA ILE A 100 -16.09 -7.26 -10.66
C ILE A 100 -16.26 -7.56 -9.18
N GLU A 101 -17.22 -8.41 -8.86
CA GLU A 101 -17.55 -8.82 -7.49
C GLU A 101 -17.17 -10.28 -7.25
N GLY A 102 -16.78 -10.60 -6.01
CA GLY A 102 -16.41 -11.96 -5.62
C GLY A 102 -15.12 -12.45 -6.29
N VAL A 103 -14.18 -11.55 -6.57
CA VAL A 103 -12.98 -11.83 -7.38
C VAL A 103 -12.06 -12.82 -6.67
N ARG A 104 -11.57 -13.80 -7.43
CA ARG A 104 -10.44 -14.66 -7.06
C ARG A 104 -9.43 -14.72 -8.20
N GLY A 105 -8.14 -14.78 -7.91
CA GLY A 105 -7.10 -14.97 -8.93
C GLY A 105 -6.02 -13.90 -8.88
N LYS A 106 -5.38 -13.67 -10.03
CA LYS A 106 -4.19 -12.83 -10.13
C LYS A 106 -4.44 -11.63 -11.02
N LEU A 107 -4.08 -10.46 -10.50
CA LEU A 107 -4.03 -9.19 -11.23
C LEU A 107 -2.57 -8.74 -11.29
N GLU A 108 -2.05 -8.41 -12.46
CA GLU A 108 -0.69 -7.95 -12.66
C GLU A 108 -0.69 -6.50 -13.15
N TYR A 109 0.09 -5.64 -12.49
CA TYR A 109 0.38 -4.29 -12.96
C TYR A 109 1.72 -4.34 -13.68
N SER A 110 1.69 -4.24 -15.02
CA SER A 110 2.86 -4.37 -15.88
C SER A 110 3.78 -3.15 -15.78
N ALA A 111 4.98 -3.26 -16.34
CA ALA A 111 5.94 -2.16 -16.38
C ALA A 111 5.57 -1.03 -17.36
N ILE A 112 4.58 -1.25 -18.22
CA ILE A 112 4.12 -0.29 -19.23
C ILE A 112 2.76 0.32 -18.88
N ASP A 113 2.43 0.37 -17.59
CA ASP A 113 1.16 0.91 -17.06
C ASP A 113 -0.09 0.18 -17.56
N THR A 114 0.00 -1.14 -17.75
CA THR A 114 -1.15 -1.97 -18.11
C THR A 114 -1.49 -2.89 -16.95
N ILE A 115 -2.78 -3.02 -16.64
CA ILE A 115 -3.30 -4.09 -15.80
C ILE A 115 -3.70 -5.25 -16.69
N GLU A 116 -3.10 -6.40 -16.45
CA GLU A 116 -3.49 -7.67 -17.03
C GLU A 116 -4.07 -8.55 -15.94
N ALA A 117 -5.23 -9.14 -16.20
CA ALA A 117 -5.92 -9.92 -15.19
C ALA A 117 -6.43 -11.23 -15.77
N THR A 118 -6.24 -12.31 -15.01
CA THR A 118 -6.94 -13.58 -15.21
C THR A 118 -7.58 -13.95 -13.87
N LEU A 119 -8.90 -13.81 -13.82
CA LEU A 119 -9.67 -13.85 -12.59
C LEU A 119 -10.82 -14.85 -12.73
N GLU A 120 -11.33 -15.27 -11.58
CA GLU A 120 -12.67 -15.83 -11.43
C GLU A 120 -13.55 -14.79 -10.75
N ALA A 121 -14.82 -14.69 -11.16
CA ALA A 121 -15.76 -13.73 -10.61
C ALA A 121 -17.15 -14.34 -10.44
N ASP A 122 -17.90 -13.79 -9.48
CA ASP A 122 -19.31 -14.12 -9.29
C ASP A 122 -20.23 -13.20 -10.09
N GLN A 123 -19.74 -12.01 -10.47
CA GLN A 123 -20.45 -11.04 -11.31
C GLN A 123 -19.46 -10.07 -11.95
N VAL A 124 -19.73 -9.66 -13.19
CA VAL A 124 -19.02 -8.57 -13.87
C VAL A 124 -20.05 -7.54 -14.32
N THR A 125 -19.79 -6.26 -14.09
CA THR A 125 -20.49 -5.16 -14.74
C THR A 125 -19.51 -4.49 -15.68
N LEU A 126 -19.82 -4.49 -16.98
CA LEU A 126 -19.01 -3.85 -18.01
C LEU A 126 -19.82 -2.72 -18.65
N ASP A 127 -19.35 -1.49 -18.51
CA ASP A 127 -20.00 -0.27 -19.01
C ASP A 127 -21.48 -0.15 -18.57
N GLY A 128 -21.77 -0.54 -17.32
CA GLY A 128 -23.13 -0.56 -16.76
C GLY A 128 -23.97 -1.79 -17.12
N VAL A 129 -23.48 -2.68 -17.98
CA VAL A 129 -24.15 -3.95 -18.31
C VAL A 129 -23.71 -5.03 -17.33
N VAL A 130 -24.67 -5.54 -16.56
CA VAL A 130 -24.43 -6.65 -15.63
C VAL A 130 -24.41 -7.97 -16.39
N ILE A 131 -23.33 -8.73 -16.20
CA ILE A 131 -23.09 -10.05 -16.74
C ILE A 131 -22.87 -11.00 -15.55
N VAL A 132 -23.62 -12.09 -15.52
CA VAL A 132 -23.53 -13.12 -14.47
C VAL A 132 -23.02 -14.43 -15.07
N PRO A 133 -22.20 -15.20 -14.34
CA PRO A 133 -21.60 -16.43 -14.84
C PRO A 133 -22.65 -17.53 -14.99
N GLY A 134 -22.51 -18.32 -16.05
CA GLY A 134 -23.15 -19.63 -16.15
C GLY A 134 -22.26 -20.69 -15.50
N ASN A 135 -21.69 -21.57 -16.33
CA ASN A 135 -20.74 -22.59 -15.88
C ASN A 135 -19.28 -22.10 -15.82
N ASP A 136 -18.93 -21.12 -16.65
CA ASP A 136 -17.59 -20.51 -16.64
C ASP A 136 -17.60 -19.26 -15.74
N LYS A 137 -16.62 -19.15 -14.85
CA LYS A 137 -16.41 -18.00 -13.96
C LYS A 137 -15.22 -17.14 -14.38
N LYS A 138 -14.50 -17.52 -15.42
CA LYS A 138 -13.27 -16.87 -15.84
C LYS A 138 -13.53 -15.50 -16.46
N VAL A 139 -12.71 -14.53 -16.08
CA VAL A 139 -12.67 -13.18 -16.63
C VAL A 139 -11.23 -12.86 -16.99
N ILE A 140 -11.01 -12.35 -18.20
CA ILE A 140 -9.69 -11.97 -18.71
C ILE A 140 -9.80 -10.60 -19.36
N PHE A 141 -8.92 -9.69 -18.99
CA PHE A 141 -8.83 -8.38 -19.63
C PHE A 141 -7.43 -7.82 -19.54
N SER A 142 -7.17 -6.83 -20.40
CA SER A 142 -6.00 -5.98 -20.37
C SER A 142 -6.45 -4.52 -20.50
N VAL A 143 -6.04 -3.68 -19.57
CA VAL A 143 -6.53 -2.29 -19.45
C VAL A 143 -5.38 -1.37 -19.07
N VAL A 144 -5.26 -0.23 -19.73
CA VAL A 144 -4.47 0.91 -19.24
C VAL A 144 -5.34 1.69 -18.26
N PRO A 145 -5.12 1.61 -16.94
CA PRO A 145 -6.03 2.15 -15.95
C PRO A 145 -5.88 3.67 -15.83
N THR A 146 -7.00 4.38 -15.77
CA THR A 146 -7.06 5.75 -15.26
C THR A 146 -7.43 5.77 -13.78
N GLU A 147 -8.25 4.80 -13.35
CA GLU A 147 -8.64 4.59 -11.96
C GLU A 147 -8.70 3.09 -11.67
N LEU A 148 -8.30 2.72 -10.45
CA LEU A 148 -8.39 1.36 -9.93
C LEU A 148 -8.85 1.44 -8.48
N TYR A 149 -9.75 0.56 -8.08
CA TYR A 149 -10.11 0.33 -6.70
C TYR A 149 -10.23 -1.17 -6.43
N ILE A 150 -9.44 -1.65 -5.47
CA ILE A 150 -9.53 -3.03 -4.96
C ILE A 150 -9.98 -2.94 -3.51
N SER A 151 -11.15 -3.52 -3.22
CA SER A 151 -11.68 -3.59 -1.86
C SER A 151 -11.17 -4.84 -1.15
N ASN A 152 -10.98 -4.75 0.18
CA ASN A 152 -10.66 -5.90 1.03
C ASN A 152 -9.41 -6.70 0.60
N TYR A 153 -8.44 -6.05 -0.06
CA TYR A 153 -7.17 -6.67 -0.42
C TYR A 153 -6.40 -7.08 0.83
N LYS A 154 -5.90 -8.32 0.83
CA LYS A 154 -5.11 -8.90 1.92
C LYS A 154 -3.80 -9.42 1.38
N SER A 155 -2.71 -9.16 2.09
CA SER A 155 -1.41 -9.71 1.76
C SER A 155 -0.57 -9.92 3.01
N ASN A 156 0.11 -11.07 3.09
CA ASN A 156 1.07 -11.32 4.17
C ASN A 156 2.27 -10.39 4.08
N LEU A 157 2.67 -10.00 2.86
CA LEU A 157 3.78 -9.11 2.61
C LEU A 157 3.54 -8.30 1.34
N VAL A 158 3.42 -6.98 1.49
CA VAL A 158 3.57 -6.05 0.37
C VAL A 158 5.02 -5.58 0.38
N SER A 159 5.77 -5.89 -0.68
CA SER A 159 7.17 -5.50 -0.83
C SER A 159 7.34 -4.64 -2.08
N LEU A 160 7.73 -3.39 -1.89
CA LEU A 160 7.96 -2.40 -2.93
C LEU A 160 9.45 -2.04 -2.95
N PRO A 161 10.17 -2.28 -4.06
CA PRO A 161 11.63 -2.18 -4.09
C PRO A 161 12.13 -0.74 -4.03
N SER A 162 11.34 0.21 -4.55
CA SER A 162 11.62 1.63 -4.48
C SER A 162 10.30 2.38 -4.39
N VAL A 163 10.20 3.27 -3.41
CA VAL A 163 9.02 4.08 -3.15
C VAL A 163 9.43 5.53 -2.94
N THR A 164 8.79 6.41 -3.70
CA THR A 164 8.75 7.86 -3.44
C THR A 164 7.31 8.23 -3.11
N GLY A 165 7.10 8.86 -1.96
CA GLY A 165 5.76 9.15 -1.44
C GLY A 165 5.74 9.34 0.07
N GLU A 166 4.72 8.82 0.73
CA GLU A 166 4.48 9.04 2.15
C GLU A 166 3.78 7.85 2.81
N VAL A 167 4.24 7.46 3.99
CA VAL A 167 3.52 6.54 4.88
C VAL A 167 3.02 7.30 6.09
N LYS A 168 1.73 7.15 6.38
CA LYS A 168 1.08 7.64 7.59
C LYS A 168 0.67 6.47 8.46
N ARG A 169 0.86 6.63 9.77
CA ARG A 169 0.23 5.83 10.81
C ARG A 169 -0.87 6.66 11.46
N PHE A 170 -2.00 6.04 11.73
CA PHE A 170 -3.12 6.68 12.41
C PHE A 170 -3.28 6.12 13.83
N LYS A 171 -3.76 6.99 14.72
CA LYS A 171 -4.25 6.61 16.05
C LYS A 171 -5.61 5.92 15.94
N PRO A 172 -6.06 5.16 16.95
CA PRO A 172 -7.39 4.53 16.95
C PRO A 172 -8.55 5.51 16.70
N GLU A 173 -8.42 6.76 17.14
CA GLU A 173 -9.40 7.83 16.91
C GLU A 173 -9.39 8.43 15.49
N GLY A 174 -8.54 7.94 14.59
CA GLY A 174 -8.47 8.34 13.18
C GLY A 174 -7.57 9.55 12.89
N ASN A 175 -7.04 10.21 13.92
CA ASN A 175 -6.03 11.26 13.74
C ASN A 175 -4.68 10.68 13.32
N VAL A 176 -3.91 11.44 12.55
CA VAL A 176 -2.55 11.06 12.16
C VAL A 176 -1.66 11.02 13.41
N ASP A 177 -1.00 9.89 13.61
CA ASP A 177 -0.02 9.69 14.69
C ASP A 177 1.38 10.05 14.21
N GLN A 178 1.78 9.46 13.08
CA GLN A 178 3.14 9.56 12.54
C GLN A 178 3.09 9.65 11.03
N VAL A 179 4.04 10.40 10.46
CA VAL A 179 4.21 10.58 9.02
C VAL A 179 5.67 10.37 8.67
N LYS A 180 5.93 9.60 7.62
CA LYS A 180 7.26 9.38 7.06
C LYS A 180 7.20 9.63 5.56
N THR A 181 7.91 10.67 5.12
CA THR A 181 8.18 10.90 3.69
C THR A 181 9.22 9.90 3.21
N LEU A 182 8.93 9.28 2.07
CA LEU A 182 9.77 8.28 1.42
C LEU A 182 10.42 8.86 0.16
N THR A 183 11.71 8.59 0.00
CA THR A 183 12.49 9.05 -1.17
C THR A 183 13.32 7.90 -1.72
N ASN A 184 12.79 7.20 -2.72
CA ASN A 184 13.41 6.03 -3.34
C ASN A 184 13.79 4.92 -2.32
N GLU A 185 12.99 4.77 -1.27
CA GLU A 185 13.25 3.79 -0.20
C GLU A 185 12.53 2.47 -0.52
N LYS A 186 13.14 1.33 -0.19
CA LYS A 186 12.42 0.04 -0.22
C LYS A 186 11.42 0.02 0.93
N VAL A 187 10.19 -0.43 0.69
CA VAL A 187 9.13 -0.54 1.71
C VAL A 187 8.62 -1.96 1.80
N GLU A 188 8.46 -2.45 3.03
CA GLU A 188 7.85 -3.75 3.33
C GLU A 188 6.73 -3.59 4.36
N ILE A 189 5.51 -4.01 4.00
CA ILE A 189 4.33 -3.97 4.86
C ILE A 189 3.91 -5.40 5.17
N SER A 190 3.83 -5.76 6.45
CA SER A 190 3.51 -7.11 6.90
C SER A 190 2.05 -7.24 7.35
N SER A 191 1.40 -8.34 6.94
CA SER A 191 0.00 -8.66 7.23
C SER A 191 -0.93 -7.49 6.95
N TYR A 192 -0.92 -7.01 5.72
CA TYR A 192 -1.77 -5.93 5.25
C TYR A 192 -3.19 -6.43 5.00
N ALA A 193 -4.18 -5.65 5.44
CA ALA A 193 -5.58 -5.83 5.08
C ALA A 193 -6.23 -4.45 4.88
N GLY A 194 -6.73 -4.17 3.68
CA GLY A 194 -7.27 -2.86 3.37
C GLY A 194 -7.70 -2.71 1.92
N ASN A 195 -7.60 -1.49 1.42
CA ASN A 195 -7.98 -1.14 0.06
C ASN A 195 -6.77 -0.68 -0.74
N VAL A 196 -6.81 -0.88 -2.05
CA VAL A 196 -5.84 -0.34 -3.01
C VAL A 196 -6.57 0.64 -3.92
N ARG A 197 -6.03 1.83 -4.15
CA ARG A 197 -6.59 2.83 -5.08
C ARG A 197 -5.51 3.36 -5.99
N LEU A 198 -5.75 3.41 -7.30
CA LEU A 198 -4.99 4.25 -8.22
C LEU A 198 -5.74 5.57 -8.41
N LEU A 199 -5.09 6.67 -8.09
CA LEU A 199 -5.58 8.03 -8.28
C LEU A 199 -4.59 8.78 -9.18
N SER A 200 -4.90 8.84 -10.48
CA SER A 200 -4.04 9.46 -11.50
C SER A 200 -2.63 8.82 -11.56
N ILE A 201 -1.66 9.37 -10.83
CA ILE A 201 -0.25 8.93 -10.84
C ILE A 201 0.18 8.22 -9.55
N ASP A 202 -0.68 8.23 -8.53
CA ASP A 202 -0.38 7.69 -7.20
C ASP A 202 -1.24 6.47 -6.90
N ILE A 203 -0.62 5.43 -6.32
CA ILE A 203 -1.29 4.31 -5.71
C ILE A 203 -1.34 4.53 -4.20
N VAL A 204 -2.54 4.38 -3.64
CA VAL A 204 -2.84 4.52 -2.24
C VAL A 204 -3.24 3.17 -1.66
N LEU A 205 -2.47 2.70 -0.68
CA LEU A 205 -2.87 1.61 0.21
C LEU A 205 -3.45 2.24 1.47
N SER A 206 -4.65 1.85 1.88
CA SER A 206 -5.28 2.30 3.14
C SER A 206 -5.92 1.13 3.86
N GLY A 207 -5.48 0.88 5.08
CA GLY A 207 -5.98 -0.24 5.88
C GLY A 207 -5.12 -0.53 7.11
N ALA A 208 -5.25 -1.74 7.63
CA ALA A 208 -4.50 -2.20 8.79
C ALA A 208 -3.25 -2.97 8.37
N ALA A 209 -2.17 -2.80 9.12
CA ALA A 209 -0.96 -3.60 9.02
C ALA A 209 -0.40 -3.90 10.41
N THR A 210 0.43 -4.94 10.51
CA THR A 210 1.13 -5.29 11.77
C THR A 210 2.51 -4.65 11.85
N LYS A 211 3.10 -4.32 10.70
CA LYS A 211 4.43 -3.74 10.60
C LYS A 211 4.60 -3.02 9.28
N VAL A 212 5.32 -1.91 9.30
CA VAL A 212 5.88 -1.26 8.10
C VAL A 212 7.37 -1.03 8.34
N ASN A 213 8.21 -1.55 7.45
CA ASN A 213 9.65 -1.29 7.42
C ASN A 213 9.96 -0.47 6.18
N TRP A 214 10.96 0.39 6.29
CA TRP A 214 11.59 1.02 5.13
C TRP A 214 13.10 0.95 5.24
N PHE A 215 13.76 0.95 4.08
CA PHE A 215 15.20 0.80 3.95
C PHE A 215 15.70 1.84 2.95
N SER A 216 16.73 2.58 3.36
CA SER A 216 17.48 3.53 2.53
C SER A 216 18.58 2.83 1.74
#